data_AF-A0A955LQ12-F1
#
_entry.id   AF-A0A955LQ12-F1
#
_cell.length_a   1.000
_cell.length_b   1.000
_cell.length_c   1.000
_cell.angle_alpha   90.00
_cell.angle_beta   90.00
_cell.angle_gamma   90.00
#
_symmetry.space_group_name_H-M   'P 1'
#
loop_
_entity.id
_entity.type
_entity.pdbx_description
1 polymer ?
#
loop_
_entity_poly.entity_id
_entity_poly.type
_entity_poly.pdbx_seq_one_letter_code
_entity_poly.pdbx_strand_id
1 'polypeptide(L)'
;MKARWHNLISYILAMALVIAAVPVAAQTAETRLTRKEALVVAESTEEAELLYTMYDGRLKNCIEKEVVKPCESDWVTCIENAWVVQFTVGEICGIEQDGRLGLTILIDALTGRVLSKFPEADYFRGTRYCMDDSDCICGRPTNQGRQCFNFISAQVEGVSDFQCRACRCVQSECTVGTK
;
A
#
# COMPACT_ATOMS: atom_id res chain seq x y z
N MET A 1 -69.38 37.03 57.09
CA MET A 1 -69.29 36.01 56.01
C MET A 1 -68.31 34.94 56.50
N LYS A 2 -68.78 33.85 57.12
CA LYS A 2 -68.88 32.47 56.58
C LYS A 2 -67.57 31.98 55.93
N ALA A 3 -66.79 31.15 56.63
CA ALA A 3 -66.71 29.66 56.49
C ALA A 3 -65.44 29.27 55.71
N ARG A 4 -64.76 28.11 55.83
CA ARG A 4 -64.87 26.88 56.64
C ARG A 4 -63.53 26.13 56.44
N TRP A 5 -63.19 25.27 57.38
CA TRP A 5 -62.16 24.23 57.30
C TRP A 5 -62.48 23.17 56.22
N HIS A 6 -61.46 22.45 55.70
CA HIS A 6 -61.31 20.97 55.73
C HIS A 6 -60.26 20.43 54.71
N ASN A 7 -59.30 19.65 55.23
CA ASN A 7 -58.69 18.39 54.78
C ASN A 7 -58.80 17.88 53.32
N LEU A 8 -57.70 17.28 52.83
CA LEU A 8 -57.55 15.94 52.21
C LEU A 8 -56.07 15.81 51.79
N ILE A 9 -55.19 15.04 52.46
CA ILE A 9 -54.95 13.58 52.40
C ILE A 9 -54.83 13.03 50.97
N SER A 10 -53.81 12.18 50.76
CA SER A 10 -53.54 11.24 49.64
C SER A 10 -52.52 11.75 48.60
N TYR A 11 -51.50 11.02 48.14
CA TYR A 11 -50.97 9.67 48.37
C TYR A 11 -49.73 9.52 47.45
N ILE A 12 -48.65 8.85 47.91
CA ILE A 12 -47.73 7.93 47.14
C ILE A 12 -46.97 8.54 45.95
N LEU A 13 -45.64 8.54 45.87
CA LEU A 13 -44.85 7.37 45.46
C LEU A 13 -43.36 7.61 45.73
N ALA A 14 -42.76 6.69 46.49
CA ALA A 14 -41.33 6.49 46.52
C ALA A 14 -40.87 5.99 45.15
N MET A 15 -40.03 6.76 44.45
CA MET A 15 -39.28 6.26 43.30
C MET A 15 -38.14 5.39 43.82
N ALA A 16 -38.33 4.07 43.73
CA ALA A 16 -37.24 3.11 43.83
C ALA A 16 -36.31 3.31 42.63
N LEU A 17 -35.09 3.77 42.90
CA LEU A 17 -34.02 3.85 41.91
C LEU A 17 -33.52 2.43 41.65
N VAL A 18 -34.03 1.79 40.59
CA VAL A 18 -33.46 0.55 40.07
C VAL A 18 -32.16 0.93 39.35
N ILE A 19 -31.03 0.73 40.03
CA ILE A 19 -29.72 0.75 39.37
C ILE A 19 -29.67 -0.50 38.50
N ALA A 20 -30.08 -0.36 37.23
CA ALA A 20 -29.78 -1.36 36.22
C ALA A 20 -28.26 -1.43 36.10
N ALA A 21 -27.68 -2.57 36.49
CA ALA A 21 -26.30 -2.89 36.20
C ALA A 21 -26.12 -2.85 34.69
N VAL A 22 -25.49 -1.80 34.19
CA VAL A 22 -25.07 -1.72 32.79
C VAL A 22 -24.01 -2.81 32.62
N PRO A 23 -24.24 -3.83 31.78
CA PRO A 23 -23.19 -4.81 31.51
C PRO A 23 -22.00 -4.06 30.93
N VAL A 24 -20.87 -4.15 31.61
CA VAL A 24 -19.57 -3.67 31.11
C VAL A 24 -19.40 -4.31 29.74
N ALA A 25 -19.42 -3.48 28.69
CA ALA A 25 -19.19 -3.92 27.33
C ALA A 25 -17.86 -4.69 27.31
N ALA A 26 -17.93 -5.98 27.00
CA ALA A 26 -16.77 -6.77 26.67
C ALA A 26 -16.03 -6.02 25.56
N GLN A 27 -14.77 -5.65 25.81
CA GLN A 27 -13.87 -5.14 24.78
C GLN A 27 -13.96 -6.11 23.60
N THR A 28 -14.55 -5.66 22.51
CA THR A 28 -14.50 -6.37 21.24
C THR A 28 -13.03 -6.47 20.90
N ALA A 29 -12.46 -7.68 20.92
CA ALA A 29 -11.15 -7.92 20.36
C ALA A 29 -11.19 -7.35 18.94
N GLU A 30 -10.41 -6.31 18.67
CA GLU A 30 -10.31 -5.74 17.32
C GLU A 30 -9.80 -6.86 16.41
N THR A 31 -10.69 -7.35 15.54
CA THR A 31 -10.39 -8.46 14.65
C THR A 31 -9.35 -8.00 13.65
N ARG A 32 -8.13 -8.51 13.77
CA ARG A 32 -7.07 -8.28 12.77
C ARG A 32 -7.49 -8.87 11.44
N LEU A 33 -7.15 -8.15 10.37
CA LEU A 33 -7.23 -8.65 9.00
C LEU A 33 -6.43 -9.95 8.87
N THR A 34 -7.03 -10.90 8.18
CA THR A 34 -6.35 -12.09 7.68
C THR A 34 -5.43 -11.72 6.51
N ARG A 35 -4.47 -12.60 6.20
CA ARG A 35 -3.61 -12.46 5.01
C ARG A 35 -4.42 -12.26 3.72
N LYS A 36 -5.53 -12.98 3.58
CA LYS A 36 -6.40 -12.90 2.41
C LYS A 36 -7.07 -11.53 2.29
N GLU A 37 -7.54 -10.96 3.40
CA GLU A 37 -8.17 -9.64 3.38
C GLU A 37 -7.13 -8.53 3.11
N ALA A 38 -5.92 -8.65 3.66
CA ALA A 38 -4.82 -7.75 3.33
C ALA A 38 -4.48 -7.79 1.83
N LEU A 39 -4.44 -8.98 1.22
CA LEU A 39 -4.23 -9.11 -0.23
C LEU A 39 -5.34 -8.42 -1.03
N VAL A 40 -6.61 -8.59 -0.64
CA VAL A 40 -7.75 -7.92 -1.33
C VAL A 40 -7.63 -6.41 -1.25
N VAL A 41 -7.22 -5.86 -0.10
CA VAL A 41 -6.95 -4.42 0.04
C VAL A 41 -5.80 -3.97 -0.85
N ALA A 42 -4.72 -4.76 -0.92
CA ALA A 42 -3.58 -4.44 -1.77
C ALA A 42 -3.94 -4.46 -3.27
N GLU A 43 -4.71 -5.44 -3.71
CA GLU A 43 -5.16 -5.59 -5.10
C GLU A 43 -6.11 -4.49 -5.57
N SER A 44 -6.79 -3.80 -4.65
CA SER A 44 -7.68 -2.68 -4.98
C SER A 44 -6.98 -1.33 -5.05
N THR A 45 -5.66 -1.28 -4.83
CA THR A 45 -4.88 -0.05 -4.98
C THR A 45 -4.64 0.32 -6.44
N GLU A 46 -4.48 1.61 -6.71
CA GLU A 46 -4.17 2.11 -8.05
C GLU A 46 -2.84 1.54 -8.58
N GLU A 47 -1.82 1.43 -7.74
CA GLU A 47 -0.52 0.85 -8.11
C GLU A 47 -0.64 -0.60 -8.57
N ALA A 48 -1.48 -1.40 -7.91
CA ALA A 48 -1.71 -2.78 -8.30
C ALA A 48 -2.39 -2.84 -9.68
N GLU A 49 -3.38 -1.98 -9.93
CA GLU A 49 -4.03 -1.86 -11.25
C GLU A 49 -3.02 -1.45 -12.34
N LEU A 50 -2.18 -0.46 -12.06
CA LEU A 50 -1.14 -0.01 -12.98
C LEU A 50 -0.12 -1.10 -13.25
N LEU A 51 0.34 -1.83 -12.24
CA LEU A 51 1.23 -2.99 -12.42
C LEU A 51 0.57 -4.08 -13.29
N TYR A 52 -0.72 -4.38 -13.07
CA TYR A 52 -1.44 -5.39 -13.86
C TYR A 52 -1.69 -4.98 -15.31
N THR A 53 -1.74 -3.69 -15.59
CA THR A 53 -2.03 -3.14 -16.94
C THR A 53 -0.77 -2.69 -17.66
N MET A 54 0.36 -2.61 -16.97
CA MET A 54 1.65 -2.26 -17.53
C MET A 54 1.99 -3.13 -18.74
N TYR A 55 2.53 -2.50 -19.79
CA TYR A 55 2.83 -3.15 -21.08
C TYR A 55 1.64 -3.92 -21.65
N ASP A 56 0.47 -3.27 -21.71
CA ASP A 56 -0.78 -3.84 -22.21
C ASP A 56 -1.18 -5.15 -21.48
N GLY A 57 -0.80 -5.27 -20.21
CA GLY A 57 -1.08 -6.43 -19.37
C GLY A 57 -0.25 -7.68 -19.68
N ARG A 58 0.82 -7.57 -20.49
CA ARG A 58 1.69 -8.70 -20.85
C ARG A 58 2.29 -9.43 -19.65
N LEU A 59 2.50 -8.73 -18.53
CA LEU A 59 3.12 -9.28 -17.32
C LEU A 59 2.09 -9.82 -16.31
N LYS A 60 0.79 -9.60 -16.54
CA LYS A 60 -0.27 -9.87 -15.55
C LYS A 60 -0.25 -11.29 -15.00
N ASN A 61 -0.04 -12.27 -15.86
CA ASN A 61 -0.04 -13.69 -15.50
C ASN A 61 1.27 -14.17 -14.86
N CYS A 62 2.29 -13.30 -14.81
CA CYS A 62 3.57 -13.56 -14.18
C CYS A 62 3.69 -12.90 -12.80
N ILE A 63 2.67 -12.15 -12.36
CA ILE A 63 2.72 -11.48 -11.05
C ILE A 63 2.43 -12.50 -9.95
N GLU A 64 3.47 -12.82 -9.21
CA GLU A 64 3.44 -13.59 -7.98
C GLU A 64 3.10 -12.67 -6.81
N LYS A 65 2.41 -13.21 -5.80
CA LYS A 65 1.89 -12.42 -4.67
C LYS A 65 2.24 -13.11 -3.38
N GLU A 66 2.79 -12.35 -2.45
CA GLU A 66 3.12 -12.83 -1.12
C GLU A 66 2.56 -11.90 -0.05
N VAL A 67 2.09 -12.47 1.07
CA VAL A 67 1.65 -11.72 2.24
C VAL A 67 2.42 -12.19 3.46
N VAL A 68 3.33 -11.34 3.93
CA VAL A 68 4.23 -11.62 5.04
C VAL A 68 4.02 -10.65 6.19
N LYS A 69 4.51 -11.00 7.37
CA LYS A 69 4.60 -10.01 8.45
C LYS A 69 5.75 -9.03 8.15
N PRO A 70 5.66 -7.76 8.57
CA PRO A 70 6.73 -6.79 8.30
C PRO A 70 8.11 -7.21 8.79
N CYS A 71 8.20 -7.91 9.91
CA CYS A 71 9.46 -8.40 10.48
C CYS A 71 10.06 -9.60 9.72
N GLU A 72 9.30 -10.17 8.78
CA GLU A 72 9.72 -11.23 7.86
C GLU A 72 10.11 -10.64 6.48
N SER A 73 9.95 -9.33 6.27
CA SER A 73 10.26 -8.65 5.00
C SER A 73 11.59 -7.91 5.08
N ASP A 74 12.45 -8.09 4.08
CA ASP A 74 13.70 -7.33 3.93
C ASP A 74 13.46 -5.90 3.42
N TRP A 75 12.23 -5.57 3.01
CA TRP A 75 11.89 -4.31 2.33
C TRP A 75 11.26 -3.27 3.25
N VAL A 76 10.75 -3.69 4.41
CA VAL A 76 10.00 -2.81 5.32
C VAL A 76 10.49 -2.99 6.75
N THR A 77 10.56 -1.89 7.50
CA THR A 77 10.85 -1.96 8.94
C THR A 77 9.75 -2.71 9.68
N CYS A 78 10.14 -3.55 10.65
CA CYS A 78 9.22 -4.34 11.47
C CYS A 78 8.19 -3.45 12.20
N ILE A 79 6.91 -3.68 11.90
CA ILE A 79 5.73 -3.04 12.52
C ILE A 79 4.78 -4.15 12.96
N GLU A 80 4.50 -4.26 14.26
CA GLU A 80 3.77 -5.41 14.83
C GLU A 80 2.32 -5.58 14.31
N ASN A 81 1.70 -4.48 13.91
CA ASN A 81 0.28 -4.42 13.54
C ASN A 81 0.10 -4.07 12.07
N ALA A 82 0.91 -4.63 11.19
CA ALA A 82 0.76 -4.47 9.76
C ALA A 82 0.97 -5.78 8.99
N TRP A 83 0.54 -5.75 7.73
CA TRP A 83 0.82 -6.76 6.72
C TRP A 83 1.67 -6.13 5.62
N VAL A 84 2.66 -6.86 5.11
CA VAL A 84 3.37 -6.49 3.89
C VAL A 84 2.81 -7.38 2.78
N VAL A 85 2.28 -6.76 1.73
CA VAL A 85 1.84 -7.45 0.53
C VAL A 85 2.81 -7.12 -0.59
N GLN A 86 3.44 -8.14 -1.15
CA GLN A 86 4.42 -8.00 -2.23
C GLN A 86 3.85 -8.59 -3.51
N PHE A 87 3.98 -7.85 -4.60
CA PHE A 87 3.74 -8.27 -5.97
C PHE A 87 5.09 -8.30 -6.67
N THR A 88 5.47 -9.44 -7.23
CA THR A 88 6.75 -9.61 -7.92
C THR A 88 6.50 -10.21 -9.28
N VAL A 89 7.15 -9.69 -10.32
CA VAL A 89 7.09 -10.33 -11.65
C VAL A 89 8.04 -11.52 -11.66
N GLY A 90 7.48 -12.73 -11.75
CA GLY A 90 8.21 -13.98 -11.72
C GLY A 90 8.95 -14.32 -13.01
N GLU A 91 9.88 -15.28 -12.90
CA GLU A 91 10.78 -15.72 -13.98
C GLU A 91 10.06 -16.30 -15.20
N ILE A 92 8.79 -16.70 -15.06
CA ILE A 92 7.95 -17.18 -16.16
C ILE A 92 7.90 -16.16 -17.31
N CYS A 93 8.04 -14.86 -17.01
CA CYS A 93 8.10 -13.81 -18.01
C CYS A 93 9.48 -13.58 -18.65
N GLY A 94 10.49 -14.40 -18.33
CA GLY A 94 11.85 -14.26 -18.87
C GLY A 94 12.59 -13.01 -18.39
N ILE A 95 12.12 -12.43 -17.28
CA ILE A 95 12.78 -11.34 -16.58
C ILE A 95 13.55 -12.01 -15.43
N GLU A 96 14.86 -11.79 -15.34
CA GLU A 96 15.64 -12.25 -14.17
C GLU A 96 14.98 -11.71 -12.90
N GLN A 97 14.94 -12.50 -11.82
CA GLN A 97 14.34 -12.06 -10.56
C GLN A 97 15.09 -10.82 -10.03
N ASP A 98 14.58 -9.67 -10.44
CA ASP A 98 15.00 -8.40 -9.96
C ASP A 98 13.85 -7.88 -9.12
N GLY A 99 14.01 -7.96 -7.80
CA GLY A 99 13.01 -7.48 -6.83
C GLY A 99 12.63 -6.00 -7.01
N ARG A 100 13.30 -5.28 -7.92
CA ARG A 100 12.93 -3.94 -8.41
C ARG A 100 11.68 -3.93 -9.29
N LEU A 101 11.34 -5.01 -9.99
CA LEU A 101 10.11 -5.12 -10.80
C LEU A 101 8.97 -5.71 -9.96
N GLY A 102 8.40 -4.85 -9.11
CA GLY A 102 7.34 -5.25 -8.19
C GLY A 102 6.65 -4.08 -7.51
N LEU A 103 5.74 -4.40 -6.60
CA LEU A 103 5.01 -3.47 -5.77
C LEU A 103 4.96 -4.03 -4.35
N THR A 104 5.38 -3.25 -3.37
CA THR A 104 5.25 -3.57 -1.94
C THR A 104 4.27 -2.60 -1.31
N ILE A 105 3.26 -3.14 -0.63
CA ILE A 105 2.22 -2.36 0.06
C ILE A 105 2.21 -2.76 1.53
N LEU A 106 2.36 -1.79 2.41
CA LEU A 106 2.21 -1.96 3.85
C LEU A 106 0.78 -1.57 4.25
N ILE A 107 0.07 -2.48 4.91
CA ILE A 107 -1.32 -2.31 5.30
C ILE A 107 -1.46 -2.46 6.81
N ASP A 108 -2.12 -1.52 7.45
CA ASP A 108 -2.48 -1.61 8.87
C ASP A 108 -3.40 -2.81 9.11
N ALA A 109 -2.98 -3.72 9.97
CA ALA A 109 -3.65 -5.01 10.16
C ALA A 109 -4.99 -4.89 10.93
N LEU A 110 -5.29 -3.74 11.53
CA LEU A 110 -6.53 -3.53 12.29
C LEU A 110 -7.57 -2.77 11.47
N THR A 111 -7.11 -1.78 10.69
CA THR A 111 -7.98 -0.84 9.98
C THR A 111 -8.07 -1.11 8.48
N GLY A 112 -7.13 -1.86 7.91
CA GLY A 112 -7.03 -2.04 6.46
C GLY A 112 -6.55 -0.80 5.71
N ARG A 113 -6.12 0.23 6.43
CA ARG A 113 -5.55 1.42 5.82
C ARG A 113 -4.18 1.11 5.24
N VAL A 114 -3.95 1.49 3.98
CA VAL A 114 -2.60 1.48 3.38
C VAL A 114 -1.73 2.50 4.11
N LEU A 115 -0.65 2.03 4.72
CA LEU A 115 0.31 2.84 5.48
C LEU A 115 1.41 3.38 4.56
N SER A 116 1.88 2.55 3.63
CA SER A 116 2.86 2.93 2.62
C SER A 116 2.76 2.01 1.41
N LYS A 117 3.32 2.48 0.29
CA LYS A 117 3.40 1.77 -0.97
C LYS A 117 4.68 2.19 -1.69
N PHE A 118 5.30 1.24 -2.35
CA PHE A 118 6.47 1.50 -3.18
C PHE A 118 6.55 0.45 -4.29
N PRO A 119 6.82 0.84 -5.54
CA PRO A 119 6.97 2.21 -6.05
C PRO A 119 5.65 3.00 -6.09
N GLU A 120 5.74 4.32 -6.25
CA GLU A 120 4.54 5.17 -6.45
C GLU A 120 3.95 4.99 -7.87
N ALA A 121 2.66 5.30 -8.03
CA ALA A 121 1.94 5.17 -9.31
C ALA A 121 2.66 5.78 -10.53
N ASP A 122 3.36 6.90 -10.35
CA ASP A 122 4.05 7.60 -11.45
C ASP A 122 5.17 6.78 -12.09
N TYR A 123 5.81 5.88 -11.35
CA TYR A 123 6.79 4.95 -11.91
C TYR A 123 6.18 3.97 -12.92
N PHE A 124 4.92 3.58 -12.73
CA PHE A 124 4.21 2.70 -13.66
C PHE A 124 3.63 3.46 -14.85
N ARG A 125 3.29 4.75 -14.67
CA ARG A 125 2.74 5.60 -15.74
C ARG A 125 3.81 6.15 -16.68
N GLY A 126 4.99 6.46 -16.17
CA GLY A 126 6.05 7.12 -16.92
C GLY A 126 7.31 6.29 -16.95
N THR A 127 7.69 5.78 -18.13
CA THR A 127 8.89 4.93 -18.31
C THR A 127 10.21 5.62 -17.97
N ARG A 128 10.19 6.94 -17.77
CA ARG A 128 11.32 7.78 -17.40
C ARG A 128 11.11 8.50 -16.07
N TYR A 129 10.01 8.27 -15.36
CA TYR A 129 9.79 8.95 -14.08
C TYR A 129 10.88 8.60 -13.06
N CYS A 130 11.30 9.57 -12.27
CA CYS A 130 12.25 9.36 -11.17
C CYS A 130 12.03 10.36 -10.05
N MET A 131 12.48 10.00 -8.86
CA MET A 131 12.62 10.91 -7.73
C MET A 131 14.08 11.26 -7.47
N ASP A 132 15.00 10.35 -7.81
CA ASP A 132 16.43 10.52 -7.67
C ASP A 132 17.24 9.89 -8.82
N ASP A 133 18.54 10.21 -8.86
CA ASP A 133 19.47 9.69 -9.88
C ASP A 133 19.58 8.16 -9.87
N SER A 134 19.36 7.51 -8.72
CA SER A 134 19.48 6.07 -8.55
C SER A 134 18.27 5.29 -9.10
N ASP A 135 17.14 5.97 -9.28
CA ASP A 135 15.98 5.41 -9.98
C ASP A 135 16.22 5.22 -11.48
N CYS A 136 17.25 5.87 -12.04
CA CYS A 136 17.50 5.93 -13.47
C CYS A 136 18.51 4.88 -13.92
N ILE A 137 18.06 3.97 -14.78
CA ILE A 137 18.86 2.90 -15.37
C ILE A 137 19.16 3.18 -16.84
N CYS A 138 20.41 2.94 -17.24
CA CYS A 138 20.87 3.18 -18.59
C CYS A 138 20.53 2.04 -19.54
N GLY A 139 19.69 2.31 -20.54
CA GLY A 139 19.46 1.42 -21.67
C GLY A 139 20.72 1.12 -22.49
N ARG A 140 20.65 0.07 -23.30
CA ARG A 140 21.70 -0.23 -24.29
C ARG A 140 21.86 0.96 -25.25
N PRO A 141 23.09 1.34 -25.63
CA PRO A 141 23.29 2.37 -26.65
C PRO A 141 22.60 1.97 -27.96
N THR A 142 21.86 2.90 -28.54
CA THR A 142 21.25 2.74 -29.87
C THR A 142 21.93 3.69 -30.86
N ASN A 143 21.60 3.56 -32.14
CA ASN A 143 22.02 4.53 -33.17
C ASN A 143 21.49 5.95 -32.91
N GLN A 144 20.49 6.10 -32.03
CA GLN A 144 19.89 7.36 -31.62
C GLN A 144 20.49 7.90 -30.30
N GLY A 145 21.50 7.22 -29.75
CA GLY A 145 22.11 7.54 -28.47
C GLY A 145 21.65 6.62 -27.35
N ARG A 146 22.01 6.99 -26.12
CA ARG A 146 21.68 6.23 -24.91
C ARG A 146 20.27 6.60 -24.45
N GLN A 147 19.49 5.60 -24.06
CA GLN A 147 18.18 5.79 -23.44
C GLN A 147 18.30 5.66 -21.93
N CYS A 148 17.46 6.38 -21.18
CA CYS A 148 17.37 6.30 -19.73
C CYS A 148 15.95 5.94 -19.37
N PHE A 149 15.80 4.91 -18.54
CA PHE A 149 14.52 4.40 -18.07
C PHE A 149 14.50 4.47 -16.55
N ASN A 150 13.32 4.45 -15.96
CA ASN A 150 13.19 4.17 -14.54
C ASN A 150 13.51 2.69 -14.25
N PHE A 151 13.79 2.36 -13.00
CA PHE A 151 14.19 1.02 -12.59
C PHE A 151 13.13 -0.07 -12.85
N ILE A 152 11.84 0.28 -12.97
CA ILE A 152 10.77 -0.67 -13.32
C ILE A 152 10.83 -0.98 -14.81
N SER A 153 10.80 0.05 -15.64
CA SER A 153 10.76 -0.07 -17.10
C SER A 153 12.05 -0.67 -17.67
N ALA A 154 13.20 -0.38 -17.07
CA ALA A 154 14.49 -0.93 -17.51
C ALA A 154 14.52 -2.47 -17.52
N GLN A 155 13.87 -3.10 -16.55
CA GLN A 155 13.82 -4.56 -16.43
C GLN A 155 13.09 -5.19 -17.61
N VAL A 156 11.97 -4.58 -18.02
CA VAL A 156 11.16 -5.09 -19.13
C VAL A 156 11.85 -4.89 -20.48
N GLU A 157 12.64 -3.84 -20.62
CA GLU A 157 13.46 -3.59 -21.81
C GLU A 157 14.71 -4.48 -21.89
N GLY A 158 14.91 -5.41 -20.94
CA GLY A 158 16.04 -6.34 -20.93
C GLY A 158 17.39 -5.63 -20.71
N VAL A 159 17.35 -4.54 -19.96
CA VAL A 159 18.52 -3.72 -19.64
C VAL A 159 19.06 -4.17 -18.30
N SER A 160 20.16 -4.92 -18.31
CA SER A 160 20.88 -5.24 -17.08
C SER A 160 21.74 -4.06 -16.63
N ASP A 161 21.84 -3.95 -15.31
CA ASP A 161 22.34 -2.88 -14.44
C ASP A 161 23.68 -2.22 -14.81
N PHE A 162 23.77 -1.59 -15.99
CA PHE A 162 24.77 -0.58 -16.22
C PHE A 162 24.34 0.67 -15.47
N GLN A 163 24.69 0.75 -14.17
CA GLN A 163 24.81 2.00 -13.44
C GLN A 163 25.84 2.87 -14.18
N CYS A 164 25.38 3.52 -15.24
CA CYS A 164 26.18 4.43 -16.00
C CYS A 164 25.87 5.82 -15.43
N ARG A 165 26.91 6.57 -15.06
CA ARG A 165 26.79 7.95 -14.54
C ARG A 165 26.18 8.94 -15.54
N ALA A 166 25.69 8.45 -16.68
CA ALA A 166 25.10 9.24 -17.75
C ALA A 166 23.58 9.35 -17.64
N CYS A 167 22.87 8.55 -16.85
CA CYS A 167 21.46 8.83 -16.58
C CYS A 167 21.31 9.57 -15.24
N ARG A 168 20.48 10.62 -15.23
CA ARG A 168 20.20 11.44 -14.05
C ARG A 168 18.73 11.81 -14.01
N CYS A 169 18.23 12.02 -12.81
CA CYS A 169 16.90 12.54 -12.59
C CYS A 169 16.90 14.06 -12.67
N VAL A 170 16.28 14.60 -13.71
CA VAL A 170 16.14 16.04 -13.92
C VAL A 170 14.66 16.33 -14.09
N GLN A 171 14.10 17.15 -13.20
CA GLN A 171 12.67 17.50 -13.22
C GLN A 171 11.75 16.27 -13.26
N SER A 172 12.06 15.26 -12.44
CA SER A 172 11.34 13.98 -12.37
C SER A 172 11.37 13.14 -13.65
N GLU A 173 12.33 13.39 -14.53
CA GLU A 173 12.60 12.55 -15.70
C GLU A 173 14.05 12.06 -15.75
N CYS A 174 14.22 10.77 -16.02
CA CYS A 174 15.48 10.13 -16.32
C CYS A 174 16.00 10.63 -17.67
N THR A 175 17.02 11.46 -17.62
CA THR A 175 17.64 12.12 -18.78
C THR A 175 19.09 11.70 -18.93
N VAL A 176 19.60 11.78 -20.16
CA VAL A 176 21.03 11.61 -20.40
C VAL A 176 21.74 12.88 -19.95
N GLY A 177 22.52 12.79 -18.89
CA GLY A 177 23.40 13.85 -18.42
C GLY A 177 24.40 14.23 -19.49
N THR A 178 24.37 15.49 -19.93
CA THR A 178 25.48 16.09 -20.68
C THR A 178 26.64 16.29 -19.72
N LYS A 179 27.82 15.77 -20.08
CA LYS A 179 29.07 16.19 -19.42
C LYS A 179 29.37 17.64 -19.74
#